data_AF-A0A1M3N7D6-F1
#
_entry.id   AF-A0A1M3N7D6-F1
#
_cell.length_a   1.000
_cell.length_b   1.000
_cell.length_c   1.000
_cell.angle_alpha   90.00
_cell.angle_beta   90.00
_cell.angle_gamma   90.00
#
_symmetry.space_group_name_H-M   'P 1'
#
loop_
_entity.id
_entity.type
_entity.pdbx_description
1 polymer ?
#
loop_
_entity_poly.entity_id
_entity_poly.type
_entity_poly.pdbx_seq_one_letter_code
_entity_poly.pdbx_strand_id
1 'polypeptide(L)'
;MFQGRLVVDRNGCLRIGGEKGAFVIWHHDSRIERTSDGRIKITDGYSGNTAYVGDEIAMGGGQGNRVPPATGERAATPTNVTEPIPEACASGEIWWAGRLMTEAERQRLPNR
;
A
#
# COMPACT_ATOMS: atom_id res chain seq x y z
N MET A 1 8.54 -0.99 -9.02
CA MET A 1 8.96 -1.61 -7.75
C MET A 1 9.15 -0.51 -6.74
N PHE A 2 8.57 -0.66 -5.56
CA PHE A 2 8.59 0.32 -4.48
C PHE A 2 9.18 -0.32 -3.23
N GLN A 3 10.03 0.41 -2.50
CA GLN A 3 10.71 -0.08 -1.30
C GLN A 3 10.69 0.98 -0.21
N GLY A 4 10.51 0.55 1.04
CA GLY A 4 10.65 1.40 2.21
C GLY A 4 9.88 0.86 3.40
N ARG A 5 9.92 1.62 4.49
CA ARG A 5 9.20 1.29 5.72
C ARG A 5 7.71 1.39 5.54
N LEU A 6 6.99 0.32 5.89
CA LEU A 6 5.54 0.31 6.00
C LEU A 6 5.11 0.99 7.31
N VAL A 7 4.29 2.03 7.20
CA VAL A 7 3.76 2.78 8.34
C VAL A 7 2.25 2.96 8.21
N VAL A 8 1.61 3.30 9.33
CA VAL A 8 0.27 3.88 9.34
C VAL A 8 0.44 5.33 9.73
N ASP A 9 -0.06 6.25 8.90
CA ASP A 9 -0.01 7.68 9.22
C ASP A 9 -1.07 8.05 10.29
N ARG A 10 -1.05 9.32 10.72
CA ARG A 10 -2.00 9.86 11.71
C ARG A 10 -3.48 9.77 11.31
N ASN A 11 -3.77 9.58 10.03
CA ASN A 11 -5.12 9.46 9.48
C ASN A 11 -5.54 7.99 9.30
N GLY A 12 -4.68 7.03 9.65
CA GLY A 12 -4.93 5.60 9.47
C GLY A 12 -4.56 5.06 8.08
N CYS A 13 -3.88 5.85 7.25
CA CYS A 13 -3.51 5.45 5.89
C CYS A 13 -2.23 4.60 5.91
N LEU A 14 -2.27 3.43 5.27
CA LEU A 14 -1.07 2.59 5.08
C LEU A 14 -0.16 3.21 4.02
N ARG A 15 1.07 3.52 4.41
CA ARG A 15 2.06 4.19 3.56
C ARG A 15 3.39 3.47 3.55
N ILE A 16 4.12 3.59 2.44
CA ILE A 16 5.50 3.11 2.33
C ILE A 16 6.44 4.32 2.14
N GLY A 17 7.54 4.34 2.90
CA GLY A 17 8.52 5.45 2.88
C GLY A 17 8.25 6.54 3.94
N GLY A 18 7.52 6.21 5.01
CA GLY A 18 7.21 7.11 6.12
C GLY A 18 5.84 7.79 6.02
N GLU A 19 5.52 8.70 6.95
CA GLU A 19 4.17 9.30 7.08
C GLU A 19 3.72 10.11 5.87
N LYS A 20 4.66 10.61 5.06
CA LYS A 20 4.39 11.31 3.80
C LYS A 20 4.69 10.45 2.57
N GLY A 21 4.93 9.16 2.78
CA GLY A 21 5.21 8.19 1.74
C GLY A 21 3.99 7.88 0.89
N ALA A 22 4.17 7.02 -0.12
CA ALA A 22 3.11 6.66 -1.04
C ALA A 22 1.98 5.94 -0.29
N PHE A 23 0.74 6.37 -0.50
CA PHE A 23 -0.45 5.68 -0.01
C PHE A 23 -0.67 4.40 -0.82
N VAL A 24 -0.74 3.26 -0.13
CA VAL A 24 -0.80 1.95 -0.78
C VAL A 24 -2.23 1.47 -0.87
N ILE A 25 -2.69 1.23 -2.10
CA ILE A 25 -3.96 0.55 -2.36
C ILE A 25 -3.66 -0.94 -2.51
N TRP A 26 -4.07 -1.73 -1.51
CA TRP A 26 -3.91 -3.18 -1.50
C TRP A 26 -4.96 -3.86 -2.38
N HIS A 27 -4.62 -5.03 -2.94
CA HIS A 27 -5.59 -5.84 -3.68
C HIS A 27 -6.75 -6.25 -2.76
N HIS A 28 -7.96 -6.40 -3.29
CA HIS A 28 -9.16 -6.74 -2.50
C HIS A 28 -9.05 -8.10 -1.78
N ASP A 29 -8.22 -9.02 -2.30
CA ASP A 29 -7.95 -10.32 -1.66
C ASP A 29 -6.88 -10.24 -0.55
N SER A 30 -6.30 -9.06 -0.33
CA SER A 30 -5.36 -8.85 0.77
C SER A 30 -6.13 -8.81 2.09
N ARG A 31 -5.50 -9.32 3.15
CA ARG A 31 -6.06 -9.31 4.51
C ARG A 31 -5.25 -8.39 5.40
N ILE A 32 -5.96 -7.58 6.18
CA ILE A 32 -5.36 -6.72 7.22
C ILE A 32 -5.90 -7.20 8.56
N GLU A 33 -4.99 -7.55 9.46
CA GLU A 33 -5.31 -8.17 10.74
C GLU A 33 -4.52 -7.47 11.85
N ARG A 34 -5.13 -7.35 13.04
CA ARG A 34 -4.39 -6.96 14.24
C ARG A 34 -3.94 -8.22 14.97
N THR A 35 -2.64 -8.36 15.18
CA THR A 35 -2.07 -9.50 15.90
C THR A 35 -2.25 -9.35 17.41
N SER A 36 -2.07 -10.44 18.15
CA SER A 36 -2.22 -10.48 19.62
C SER A 36 -1.23 -9.55 20.35
N ASP A 37 -0.09 -9.26 19.74
CA ASP A 37 0.90 -8.27 20.20
C ASP A 37 0.54 -6.82 19.83
N GLY A 38 -0.61 -6.60 19.21
CA GLY A 38 -1.13 -5.28 18.83
C GLY A 38 -0.58 -4.71 17.51
N ARG A 39 0.33 -5.42 16.82
CA ARG A 39 0.83 -5.00 15.51
C ARG A 39 -0.22 -5.20 14.42
N ILE A 40 -0.09 -4.47 13.33
CA ILE A 40 -0.92 -4.64 12.14
C ILE A 40 -0.13 -5.51 11.16
N LYS A 41 -0.74 -6.62 10.77
CA LYS A 41 -0.23 -7.57 9.78
C LYS A 41 -1.03 -7.41 8.49
N ILE A 42 -0.33 -7.35 7.37
CA ILE A 42 -0.91 -7.34 6.03
C ILE A 42 -0.48 -8.63 5.35
N THR A 43 -1.44 -9.39 4.85
CA THR A 43 -1.21 -10.54 3.98
C THR A 43 -1.60 -10.15 2.56
N ASP A 44 -0.63 -10.10 1.65
CA ASP A 44 -0.83 -9.70 0.25
C ASP A 44 -1.68 -10.73 -0.51
N GLY A 45 -2.70 -10.26 -1.22
CA GLY A 45 -3.59 -11.11 -2.02
C GLY A 45 -2.93 -11.75 -3.25
N TYR A 46 -1.84 -11.16 -3.78
CA TYR A 46 -1.17 -11.71 -4.97
C TYR A 46 -0.25 -12.89 -4.67
N SER A 47 0.41 -12.88 -3.50
CA SER A 47 1.46 -13.86 -3.16
C SER A 47 1.23 -14.62 -1.86
N GLY A 48 0.31 -14.16 -1.01
CA GLY A 48 0.16 -14.69 0.34
C GLY A 48 1.30 -14.30 1.29
N ASN A 49 2.27 -13.50 0.82
CA ASN A 49 3.35 -13.00 1.67
C ASN A 49 2.81 -12.02 2.70
N THR A 50 3.49 -11.93 3.83
CA THR A 50 3.04 -11.11 4.96
C THR A 50 4.05 -10.04 5.30
N ALA A 51 3.58 -8.85 5.62
CA ALA A 51 4.37 -7.77 6.20
C ALA A 51 3.68 -7.24 7.46
N TYR A 52 4.47 -6.66 8.37
CA TYR A 52 3.99 -5.97 9.54
C TYR A 52 4.24 -4.47 9.42
N VAL A 53 3.35 -3.65 9.97
CA VAL A 53 3.61 -2.22 10.13
C VAL A 53 4.87 -2.06 10.98
N GLY A 54 5.84 -1.30 10.46
CA GLY A 54 7.19 -1.14 10.99
C GLY A 54 8.27 -1.84 10.16
N ASP A 55 7.92 -2.82 9.34
CA ASP A 55 8.87 -3.56 8.50
C ASP A 55 9.38 -2.69 7.33
N GLU A 56 10.62 -2.95 6.92
CA GLU A 56 11.12 -2.53 5.61
C GLU A 56 10.61 -3.53 4.57
N ILE A 57 9.83 -3.06 3.59
CA ILE A 57 9.22 -3.93 2.57
C ILE A 57 9.64 -3.53 1.17
N ALA A 58 9.52 -4.47 0.24
CA ALA A 58 9.53 -4.18 -1.19
C ALA A 58 8.35 -4.85 -1.87
N MET A 59 7.73 -4.13 -2.81
CA MET A 59 6.62 -4.66 -3.59
C MET A 59 6.71 -4.25 -5.06
N GLY A 60 6.13 -5.11 -5.90
CA GLY A 60 5.75 -4.74 -7.26
C GLY A 60 4.57 -3.76 -7.27
N GLY A 61 4.04 -3.50 -8.45
CA GLY A 61 2.92 -2.59 -8.64
C GLY A 61 3.28 -1.40 -9.51
N GLY A 62 2.45 -0.36 -9.47
CA GLY A 62 2.66 0.83 -10.27
C GLY A 62 1.99 2.06 -9.71
N GLN A 63 2.58 3.21 -10.04
CA GLN A 63 1.92 4.49 -9.94
C GLN A 63 0.85 4.53 -11.03
N GLY A 64 -0.41 4.53 -10.59
CA GLY A 64 -1.55 4.72 -11.47
C GLY A 64 -2.32 5.92 -10.96
N ASN A 65 -2.20 7.07 -11.60
CA ASN A 65 -3.18 8.15 -11.46
C ASN A 65 -4.50 7.66 -12.07
N ARG A 66 -5.26 6.84 -11.34
CA ARG A 66 -6.60 6.38 -11.72
C ARG A 66 -7.61 6.41 -10.58
N VAL A 67 -7.35 7.25 -9.58
CA VAL A 67 -8.43 7.79 -8.75
C VAL A 67 -8.27 9.31 -8.82
N PRO A 68 -9.13 10.02 -9.56
CA PRO A 68 -9.19 11.47 -9.44
C PRO A 68 -9.45 11.83 -7.97
N PRO A 69 -8.85 12.92 -7.45
CA PRO A 69 -9.32 13.48 -6.19
C PRO A 69 -10.84 13.69 -6.27
N ALA A 70 -11.52 13.71 -5.11
CA ALA A 70 -12.97 13.90 -5.00
C ALA A 70 -13.50 15.20 -5.67
N THR A 71 -12.62 16.00 -6.26
CA THR A 71 -12.88 17.19 -7.07
C THR A 71 -12.69 16.91 -8.57
N GLY A 72 -13.69 16.31 -9.21
CA GLY A 72 -14.21 16.88 -10.47
C GLY A 72 -13.70 16.45 -11.85
N GLU A 73 -12.66 15.62 -12.03
CA GLU A 73 -12.30 15.13 -13.38
C GLU A 73 -12.38 13.61 -13.51
N ARG A 74 -13.14 13.13 -14.49
CA ARG A 74 -13.53 11.72 -14.66
C ARG A 74 -12.45 10.93 -15.42
N ALA A 75 -11.43 10.45 -14.71
CA ALA A 75 -10.75 9.22 -15.14
C ALA A 75 -11.71 8.04 -14.93
N ALA A 76 -11.80 7.11 -15.87
CA ALA A 76 -12.68 5.94 -15.75
C ALA A 76 -12.39 5.21 -14.43
N THR A 77 -13.32 5.30 -13.49
CA THR A 77 -13.29 4.61 -12.20
C THR A 77 -13.00 3.13 -12.48
N PRO A 78 -11.97 2.53 -11.87
CA PRO A 78 -11.87 1.08 -11.88
C PRO A 78 -13.20 0.55 -11.34
N THR A 79 -13.95 -0.20 -12.13
CA THR A 79 -15.28 -0.73 -11.80
C THR A 79 -15.32 -1.59 -10.53
N ASN A 80 -14.16 -1.83 -9.92
CA ASN A 80 -13.92 -2.79 -8.85
C ASN A 80 -13.53 -2.10 -7.53
N VAL A 81 -13.35 -0.77 -7.52
CA VAL A 81 -13.23 0.00 -6.28
C VAL A 81 -14.59 0.64 -6.03
N THR A 82 -15.43 -0.04 -5.26
CA THR A 82 -16.80 0.39 -4.96
C THR A 82 -16.84 1.64 -4.07
N GLU A 83 -15.74 1.99 -3.40
CA GLU A 83 -15.67 3.12 -2.46
C GLU A 83 -14.55 4.11 -2.83
N PRO A 84 -14.81 5.43 -2.74
CA PRO A 84 -13.77 6.43 -3.01
C PRO A 84 -12.64 6.36 -1.96
N ILE A 85 -11.42 6.69 -2.37
CA ILE A 85 -10.30 6.86 -1.42
C ILE A 85 -10.65 8.03 -0.49
N PRO A 86 -10.56 7.85 0.85
CA PRO A 86 -10.78 8.95 1.79
C PRO A 86 -9.85 10.13 1.49
N GLU A 87 -10.37 11.36 1.56
CA GLU A 87 -9.62 12.59 1.23
C GLU A 87 -8.30 12.70 2.01
N ALA A 88 -8.31 12.27 3.29
CA ALA A 88 -7.14 12.26 4.16
C ALA A 88 -5.99 11.36 3.63
N CYS A 89 -6.31 10.30 2.87
CA CYS A 89 -5.35 9.38 2.26
C CYS A 89 -5.04 9.74 0.79
N ALA A 90 -5.89 10.53 0.14
CA ALA A 90 -5.75 10.92 -1.26
C ALA A 90 -4.65 11.97 -1.51
N SER A 91 -3.85 12.31 -0.49
CA SER A 91 -2.72 13.23 -0.60
C SER A 91 -1.41 12.50 -0.90
N GLY A 92 -0.65 13.06 -1.86
CA GLY A 92 0.66 12.55 -2.26
C GLY A 92 0.61 11.47 -3.33
N GLU A 93 1.67 10.68 -3.40
CA GLU A 93 1.78 9.56 -4.35
C GLU A 93 0.84 8.42 -3.96
N ILE A 94 0.18 7.82 -4.95
CA ILE A 94 -0.63 6.61 -4.79
C ILE A 94 0.10 5.45 -5.45
N TRP A 95 0.28 4.36 -4.71
CA TRP A 95 0.87 3.12 -5.19
C TRP A 95 -0.18 2.00 -5.20
N TRP A 96 -0.45 1.43 -6.37
CA TRP A 96 -1.25 0.22 -6.47
C TRP A 96 -0.37 -0.98 -6.16
N ALA A 97 -0.70 -1.68 -5.08
CA ALA A 97 0.04 -2.85 -4.65
C ALA A 97 0.09 -3.90 -5.78
N GLY A 98 1.29 -4.33 -6.12
CA GLY A 98 1.50 -5.62 -6.77
C GLY A 98 1.99 -6.65 -5.75
N ARG A 99 2.55 -7.75 -6.24
CA ARG A 99 3.15 -8.80 -5.41
C ARG A 99 4.10 -8.22 -4.34
N LEU A 100 3.81 -8.52 -3.09
CA LEU A 100 4.71 -8.30 -1.97
C LEU A 100 5.87 -9.30 -2.04
N MET A 101 7.10 -8.84 -1.84
CA MET A 101 8.28 -9.70 -1.83
C MET A 101 8.48 -10.34 -0.45
N THR A 102 9.09 -11.52 -0.42
CA THR A 102 9.64 -12.08 0.81
C THR A 102 10.85 -11.26 1.29
N GLU A 103 11.21 -11.40 2.56
CA GLU A 103 12.40 -10.73 3.11
C GLU A 103 13.68 -11.14 2.36
N ALA A 104 13.82 -12.42 2.00
CA ALA A 104 14.96 -12.91 1.24
C ALA A 104 15.03 -12.31 -0.18
N GLU A 105 13.89 -12.08 -0.83
CA GLU A 105 13.84 -11.39 -2.11
C GLU A 105 14.20 -9.91 -1.97
N ARG A 106 13.67 -9.24 -0.94
CA ARG A 106 13.96 -7.83 -0.64
C ARG A 106 15.45 -7.59 -0.39
N GLN A 107 16.11 -8.45 0.40
CA GLN A 107 17.54 -8.31 0.72
C GLN A 107 18.47 -8.49 -0.49
N ARG A 108 17.98 -9.10 -1.58
CA ARG A 108 18.74 -9.23 -2.84
C ARG A 108 18.61 -8.00 -3.73
N LEU A 109 17.70 -7.07 -3.40
CA LEU A 109 17.59 -5.82 -4.11
C LEU A 109 18.76 -4.90 -3.73
N PRO A 110 19.31 -4.13 -4.68
CA PRO A 110 20.31 -3.13 -4.35
C PRO A 110 19.71 -2.11 -3.38
N ASN A 111 20.40 -1.82 -2.28
CA ASN A 111 20.05 -0.71 -1.40
C ASN A 111 20.07 0.57 -2.23
N ARG A 112 18.92 1.24 -2.35
CA ARG A 112 18.78 2.54 -3.01
C ARG A 112 18.92 3.67 -2.02
#